data_AF-A0A7L0DKU0-F1
#
_entry.id   AF-A0A7L0DKU0-F1
#
_cell.length_a   1.000
_cell.length_b   1.000
_cell.length_c   1.000
_cell.angle_alpha   90.00
_cell.angle_beta   90.00
_cell.angle_gamma   90.00
#
_symmetry.space_group_name_H-M   'P 1'
#
loop_
_entity.id
_entity.type
_entity.pdbx_description
1 polymer ?
#
loop_
_entity_poly.entity_id
_entity_poly.type
_entity_poly.pdbx_seq_one_letter_code
_entity_poly.pdbx_strand_id
1 'polypeptide(L)'
;VEDVIEQADYLYGSGETEKLYRLLVQHKNSDDAELLWRLARASRDLAQLSSTSAAEKRKLAYEALECAKKALEENESNFAAHKWYGICLSDVGDFEGIKTKIGNAIVIKEHFQRAVELNPKDATTIHLIGIWCYSFAEMPWYQRKIAATLFATPPTSTFQELFSCLYTADPNFYSKNLLFLGKTYLKLNNKKMALLWLSKAKDYPAHTEEDKQV
;
A
#
# COMPACT_ATOMS: atom_id res chain seq x y z
N VAL A 1 15.70 -13.30 -18.16
CA VAL A 1 14.95 -12.61 -17.09
C VAL A 1 14.09 -11.51 -17.66
N GLU A 2 14.63 -10.69 -18.56
CA GLU A 2 13.90 -9.62 -19.28
C GLU A 2 12.60 -10.12 -19.94
N ASP A 3 12.63 -11.20 -20.72
CA ASP A 3 11.42 -11.79 -21.32
C ASP A 3 10.33 -12.16 -20.29
N VAL A 4 10.73 -12.64 -19.11
CA VAL A 4 9.80 -13.02 -18.03
C VAL A 4 9.19 -11.78 -17.40
N ILE A 5 9.98 -10.72 -17.24
CA ILE A 5 9.53 -9.43 -16.71
C ILE A 5 8.51 -8.80 -17.66
N GLU A 6 8.81 -8.76 -18.96
CA GLU A 6 7.87 -8.22 -19.96
C GLU A 6 6.55 -9.00 -19.97
N GLN A 7 6.63 -10.33 -19.94
CA GLN A 7 5.44 -11.18 -19.86
C GLN A 7 4.66 -10.96 -18.55
N ALA A 8 5.35 -10.81 -17.42
CA ALA A 8 4.72 -10.52 -16.14
C ALA A 8 4.00 -9.17 -16.14
N ASP A 9 4.62 -8.13 -16.69
CA ASP A 9 4.01 -6.80 -16.78
C ASP A 9 2.83 -6.78 -17.77
N TYR A 10 2.90 -7.54 -18.87
CA TYR A 10 1.76 -7.75 -19.77
C TYR A 10 0.57 -8.44 -19.07
N LEU A 11 0.83 -9.54 -18.35
CA LEU A 11 -0.21 -10.27 -17.61
C LEU A 11 -0.83 -9.40 -16.51
N TYR A 12 -0.01 -8.60 -15.81
CA TYR A 12 -0.47 -7.64 -14.83
C TYR A 12 -1.40 -6.59 -15.47
N GLY A 13 -0.96 -5.96 -16.57
CA GLY A 13 -1.76 -4.97 -17.29
C GLY A 13 -3.06 -5.54 -17.88
N SER A 14 -3.10 -6.84 -18.15
CA SER A 14 -4.29 -7.56 -18.66
C SER A 14 -5.22 -8.07 -17.57
N GLY A 15 -4.88 -7.91 -16.28
CA GLY A 15 -5.68 -8.40 -15.15
C GLY A 15 -5.67 -9.93 -14.98
N GLU A 16 -4.71 -10.62 -15.58
CA GLU A 16 -4.60 -12.09 -15.58
C GLU A 16 -3.87 -12.59 -14.32
N THR A 17 -4.40 -12.25 -13.14
CA THR A 17 -3.75 -12.42 -11.82
C THR A 17 -3.27 -13.84 -11.56
N GLU A 18 -4.09 -14.87 -11.83
CA GLU A 18 -3.68 -16.26 -11.59
C GLU A 18 -2.53 -16.69 -12.51
N LYS A 19 -2.58 -16.30 -13.80
CA LYS A 19 -1.51 -16.63 -14.75
C LYS A 19 -0.22 -15.92 -14.38
N LEU A 20 -0.30 -14.65 -13.96
CA LEU A 20 0.82 -13.87 -13.47
C LEU A 20 1.50 -14.54 -12.28
N TYR A 21 0.73 -14.94 -11.27
CA TYR A 21 1.27 -15.65 -10.11
C TYR A 21 1.95 -16.97 -10.50
N ARG A 22 1.29 -17.80 -11.35
CA ARG A 22 1.86 -19.07 -11.82
C ARG A 22 3.16 -18.90 -12.61
N LEU A 23 3.30 -17.81 -13.36
CA LEU A 23 4.55 -17.47 -14.05
C LEU A 23 5.64 -17.14 -13.03
N LEU A 24 5.38 -16.18 -12.14
CA LEU A 24 6.40 -15.62 -11.24
C LEU A 24 6.81 -16.56 -10.11
N VAL A 25 5.93 -17.44 -9.62
CA VAL A 25 6.24 -18.37 -8.52
C VAL A 25 7.35 -19.37 -8.90
N GLN A 26 7.54 -19.64 -10.19
CA GLN A 26 8.64 -20.46 -10.70
C GLN A 26 10.01 -19.82 -10.44
N HIS A 27 10.04 -18.50 -10.20
CA HIS A 27 11.23 -17.71 -9.93
C HIS A 27 11.33 -17.26 -8.47
N LYS A 28 10.58 -17.87 -7.54
CA LYS A 28 10.58 -17.48 -6.11
C LYS A 28 11.96 -17.53 -5.43
N ASN A 29 12.87 -18.35 -5.96
CA ASN A 29 14.23 -18.50 -5.45
C ASN A 29 15.25 -17.65 -6.23
N SER A 30 14.82 -16.82 -7.19
CA SER A 30 15.71 -15.93 -7.94
C SER A 30 16.36 -14.93 -7.01
N ASP A 31 17.56 -14.47 -7.37
CA ASP A 31 18.26 -13.35 -6.70
C ASP A 31 18.06 -12.05 -7.50
N ASP A 32 16.94 -11.96 -8.24
CA ASP A 32 16.61 -10.79 -9.05
C ASP A 32 15.47 -10.03 -8.37
N ALA A 33 15.79 -8.86 -7.83
CA ALA A 33 14.83 -7.99 -7.15
C ALA A 33 13.59 -7.68 -8.01
N GLU A 34 13.75 -7.53 -9.34
CA GLU A 34 12.66 -7.21 -10.26
C GLU A 34 11.62 -8.33 -10.38
N LEU A 35 12.06 -9.58 -10.31
CA LEU A 35 11.15 -10.73 -10.27
C LEU A 35 10.50 -10.88 -8.89
N LEU A 36 11.26 -10.67 -7.82
CA LEU A 36 10.82 -10.90 -6.45
C LEU A 36 9.73 -9.91 -6.00
N TRP A 37 9.89 -8.61 -6.28
CA TRP A 37 8.85 -7.63 -5.91
C TRP A 37 7.57 -7.84 -6.75
N ARG A 38 7.71 -8.25 -8.02
CA ARG A 38 6.56 -8.59 -8.88
C ARG A 38 5.83 -9.82 -8.36
N LEU A 39 6.56 -10.81 -7.85
CA LEU A 39 5.95 -11.97 -7.20
C LEU A 39 5.22 -11.55 -5.93
N ALA A 40 5.79 -10.68 -5.09
CA ALA A 40 5.11 -10.15 -3.92
C ALA A 40 3.78 -9.47 -4.29
N ARG A 41 3.78 -8.62 -5.32
CA ARG A 41 2.56 -8.01 -5.89
C ARG A 41 1.54 -9.07 -6.32
N ALA A 42 1.97 -10.02 -7.14
CA ALA A 42 1.07 -11.05 -7.69
C ALA A 42 0.46 -11.94 -6.59
N SER A 43 1.25 -12.30 -5.57
CA SER A 43 0.78 -13.05 -4.40
C SER A 43 -0.28 -12.26 -3.63
N ARG A 44 -0.07 -10.96 -3.42
CA ARG A 44 -1.06 -10.09 -2.78
C ARG A 44 -2.34 -9.98 -3.62
N ASP A 45 -2.23 -9.72 -4.91
CA ASP A 45 -3.38 -9.57 -5.78
C ASP A 45 -4.21 -10.87 -5.83
N LEU A 46 -3.54 -12.03 -5.84
CA LEU A 46 -4.18 -13.34 -5.71
C LEU A 46 -4.89 -13.50 -4.35
N ALA A 47 -4.30 -13.00 -3.27
CA ALA A 47 -4.93 -13.02 -1.94
C ALA A 47 -6.20 -12.15 -1.87
N GLN A 48 -6.30 -11.10 -2.68
CA GLN A 48 -7.46 -10.20 -2.70
C GLN A 48 -8.64 -10.70 -3.54
N LEU A 49 -8.46 -11.74 -4.36
CA LEU A 49 -9.57 -12.31 -5.13
C LEU A 49 -10.69 -12.83 -4.21
N SER A 50 -11.94 -12.69 -4.68
CA SER A 50 -13.13 -13.17 -3.96
C SER A 50 -13.18 -14.70 -3.84
N SER A 51 -12.55 -15.40 -4.79
CA SER A 51 -12.42 -16.86 -4.81
C SER A 51 -11.40 -17.40 -3.83
N THR A 52 -10.52 -16.56 -3.27
CA THR A 52 -9.43 -17.00 -2.40
C THR A 52 -9.93 -17.23 -0.96
N SER A 53 -9.73 -18.44 -0.45
CA SER A 53 -10.14 -18.81 0.92
C SER A 53 -9.35 -18.06 1.99
N ALA A 54 -9.93 -17.83 3.17
CA ALA A 54 -9.26 -17.10 4.26
C ALA A 54 -7.91 -17.71 4.68
N ALA A 55 -7.79 -19.04 4.66
CA ALA A 55 -6.53 -19.74 4.94
C ALA A 55 -5.47 -19.42 3.88
N GLU A 56 -5.85 -19.45 2.60
CA GLU A 56 -4.93 -19.14 1.50
C GLU A 56 -4.58 -17.65 1.48
N LYS A 57 -5.50 -16.74 1.83
CA LYS A 57 -5.21 -15.31 1.97
C LYS A 57 -4.09 -15.06 2.97
N ARG A 58 -4.17 -15.70 4.14
CA ARG A 58 -3.14 -15.59 5.17
C ARG A 58 -1.80 -16.10 4.64
N LYS A 59 -1.78 -17.29 4.04
CA LYS A 59 -0.55 -17.89 3.48
C LYS A 59 0.09 -16.98 2.43
N LEU A 60 -0.68 -16.52 1.45
CA LEU A 60 -0.21 -15.64 0.38
C LEU A 60 0.32 -14.30 0.91
N ALA A 61 -0.29 -13.73 1.96
CA ALA A 61 0.20 -12.49 2.57
C ALA A 61 1.60 -12.66 3.18
N TYR A 62 1.85 -13.76 3.89
CA TYR A 62 3.19 -14.06 4.42
C TYR A 62 4.19 -14.39 3.30
N GLU A 63 3.80 -15.16 2.28
CA GLU A 63 4.64 -15.43 1.11
C GLU A 63 5.02 -14.14 0.37
N ALA A 64 4.07 -13.21 0.21
CA ALA A 64 4.32 -11.91 -0.39
C ALA A 64 5.33 -11.09 0.42
N LEU A 65 5.21 -11.09 1.76
CA LEU A 65 6.15 -10.40 2.64
C LEU A 65 7.57 -10.98 2.52
N GLU A 66 7.71 -12.31 2.51
CA GLU A 66 9.02 -12.95 2.34
C GLU A 66 9.65 -12.62 0.98
N CYS A 67 8.86 -12.62 -0.10
CA CYS A 67 9.33 -12.23 -1.42
C CYS A 67 9.78 -10.76 -1.46
N ALA A 68 8.99 -9.85 -0.88
CA ALA A 68 9.32 -8.43 -0.84
C ALA A 68 10.56 -8.14 0.02
N LYS A 69 10.72 -8.88 1.13
CA LYS A 69 11.90 -8.81 1.99
C LYS A 69 13.14 -9.27 1.23
N LYS A 70 13.08 -10.41 0.54
CA LYS A 70 14.19 -10.88 -0.30
C LYS A 70 14.51 -9.87 -1.41
N ALA A 71 13.50 -9.29 -2.06
CA ALA A 71 13.72 -8.26 -3.08
C ALA A 71 14.52 -7.06 -2.57
N LEU A 72 14.30 -6.66 -1.31
CA LEU A 72 15.08 -5.61 -0.65
C LEU A 72 16.50 -6.05 -0.33
N GLU A 73 16.69 -7.26 0.16
CA GLU A 73 18.02 -7.83 0.44
C GLU A 73 18.88 -7.88 -0.83
N GLU A 74 18.29 -8.20 -1.98
CA GLU A 74 19.00 -8.22 -3.27
C GLU A 74 19.27 -6.80 -3.81
N ASN A 75 18.38 -5.83 -3.58
CA ASN A 75 18.57 -4.46 -4.05
C ASN A 75 17.81 -3.41 -3.22
N GLU A 76 18.49 -2.85 -2.22
CA GLU A 76 17.97 -1.75 -1.38
C GLU A 76 17.82 -0.42 -2.13
N SER A 77 18.34 -0.28 -3.34
CA SER A 77 18.13 0.91 -4.19
C SER A 77 16.91 0.77 -5.10
N ASN A 78 16.14 -0.33 -4.97
CA ASN A 78 14.93 -0.55 -5.74
C ASN A 78 13.70 0.06 -5.05
N PHE A 79 13.14 1.12 -5.64
CA PHE A 79 11.95 1.79 -5.09
C PHE A 79 10.74 0.84 -4.97
N ALA A 80 10.57 -0.09 -5.92
CA ALA A 80 9.44 -1.01 -5.94
C ALA A 80 9.56 -2.07 -4.86
N ALA A 81 10.78 -2.53 -4.55
CA ALA A 81 11.04 -3.43 -3.42
C ALA A 81 10.64 -2.76 -2.09
N HIS A 82 11.04 -1.50 -1.87
CA HIS A 82 10.61 -0.72 -0.70
C HIS A 82 9.09 -0.55 -0.63
N LYS A 83 8.44 -0.18 -1.74
CA LYS A 83 6.98 -0.06 -1.83
C LYS A 83 6.29 -1.36 -1.45
N TRP A 84 6.66 -2.48 -2.09
CA TRP A 84 5.99 -3.76 -1.87
C TRP A 84 6.26 -4.34 -0.50
N TYR A 85 7.44 -4.11 0.08
CA TYR A 85 7.71 -4.50 1.46
C TYR A 85 6.79 -3.79 2.45
N GLY A 86 6.62 -2.47 2.34
CA GLY A 86 5.70 -1.73 3.20
C GLY A 86 4.24 -2.17 3.05
N ILE A 87 3.80 -2.45 1.82
CA ILE A 87 2.43 -2.97 1.57
C ILE A 87 2.25 -4.35 2.20
N CYS A 88 3.14 -5.30 1.92
CA CYS A 88 3.03 -6.66 2.44
C CYS A 88 3.17 -6.72 3.97
N LEU A 89 4.00 -5.86 4.56
CA LEU A 89 4.13 -5.75 6.01
C LEU A 89 2.85 -5.21 6.65
N SER A 90 2.16 -4.27 5.98
CA SER A 90 0.84 -3.80 6.40
C SER A 90 -0.21 -4.93 6.33
N ASP A 91 -0.23 -5.68 5.24
CA ASP A 91 -1.20 -6.78 5.02
C ASP A 91 -1.01 -7.91 6.05
N VAL A 92 0.24 -8.29 6.36
CA VAL A 92 0.53 -9.29 7.40
C VAL A 92 0.07 -8.81 8.78
N GLY A 93 0.15 -7.51 9.05
CA GLY A 93 -0.32 -6.91 10.31
C GLY A 93 -1.80 -7.17 10.62
N ASP A 94 -2.64 -7.43 9.61
CA ASP A 94 -4.05 -7.80 9.80
C ASP A 94 -4.23 -9.19 10.43
N PHE A 95 -3.21 -10.06 10.36
CA PHE A 95 -3.21 -11.40 10.96
C PHE A 95 -2.48 -11.48 12.31
N GLU A 96 -1.69 -10.46 12.65
CA GLU A 96 -0.81 -10.44 13.84
C GLU A 96 -1.38 -9.62 15.00
N GLY A 97 -2.50 -8.95 14.76
CA GLY A 97 -3.22 -8.18 15.76
C GLY A 97 -2.72 -6.74 15.91
N ILE A 98 -3.51 -5.97 16.66
CA ILE A 98 -3.38 -4.50 16.71
C ILE A 98 -2.01 -4.02 17.21
N LYS A 99 -1.39 -4.75 18.16
CA LYS A 99 -0.08 -4.37 18.72
C LYS A 99 1.01 -4.44 17.65
N THR A 100 1.08 -5.54 16.92
CA THR A 100 2.07 -5.73 15.85
C THR A 100 1.80 -4.78 14.69
N LYS A 101 0.53 -4.59 14.31
CA LYS A 101 0.14 -3.61 13.28
C LYS A 101 0.60 -2.19 13.61
N ILE A 102 0.42 -1.74 14.86
CA ILE A 102 0.90 -0.42 15.31
C ILE A 102 2.43 -0.39 15.37
N GLY A 103 3.07 -1.47 15.84
CA GLY A 103 4.53 -1.59 15.90
C GLY A 103 5.22 -1.47 14.54
N ASN A 104 4.67 -2.13 13.52
CA ASN A 104 5.21 -2.15 12.16
C ASN A 104 4.99 -0.83 11.41
N ALA A 105 4.09 0.03 11.89
CA ALA A 105 3.69 1.22 11.16
C ALA A 105 4.84 2.22 10.92
N ILE A 106 5.82 2.31 11.84
CA ILE A 106 7.01 3.17 11.63
C ILE A 106 7.84 2.63 10.47
N VAL A 107 8.16 1.33 10.51
CA VAL A 107 8.92 0.64 9.46
C VAL A 107 8.23 0.82 8.10
N ILE A 108 6.91 0.62 8.05
CA ILE A 108 6.13 0.82 6.82
C ILE A 108 6.33 2.25 6.26
N LYS A 109 6.25 3.27 7.11
CA LYS A 109 6.45 4.67 6.69
C LYS A 109 7.86 4.91 6.17
N GLU A 110 8.88 4.41 6.86
CA GLU A 110 10.29 4.56 6.47
C GLU A 110 10.55 3.95 5.09
N HIS A 111 10.03 2.75 4.82
CA HIS A 111 10.15 2.15 3.49
C HIS A 111 9.39 2.93 2.42
N PHE A 112 8.19 3.46 2.70
CA PHE A 112 7.50 4.31 1.74
C PHE A 112 8.25 5.62 1.46
N GLN A 113 8.80 6.26 2.49
CA GLN A 113 9.63 7.46 2.31
C GLN A 113 10.86 7.15 1.45
N ARG A 114 11.54 6.03 1.71
CA ARG A 114 12.68 5.60 0.91
C ARG A 114 12.29 5.29 -0.54
N ALA A 115 11.14 4.66 -0.77
CA ALA A 115 10.61 4.47 -2.13
C ALA A 115 10.34 5.79 -2.85
N VAL A 116 9.81 6.81 -2.17
CA VAL A 116 9.63 8.16 -2.76
C VAL A 116 10.96 8.86 -3.03
N GLU A 117 11.97 8.70 -2.17
CA GLU A 117 13.31 9.25 -2.44
C GLU A 117 13.92 8.66 -3.71
N LEU A 118 13.78 7.34 -3.90
CA LEU A 118 14.30 6.61 -5.05
C LEU A 118 13.49 6.86 -6.33
N ASN A 119 12.16 6.99 -6.21
CA ASN A 119 11.27 7.35 -7.31
C ASN A 119 10.18 8.34 -6.87
N PRO A 120 10.45 9.65 -6.97
CA PRO A 120 9.49 10.70 -6.57
C PRO A 120 8.23 10.77 -7.42
N LYS A 121 8.14 10.01 -8.51
CA LYS A 121 6.99 10.01 -9.43
C LYS A 121 6.03 8.84 -9.19
N ASP A 122 6.35 7.93 -8.26
CA ASP A 122 5.48 6.79 -7.96
C ASP A 122 4.24 7.24 -7.17
N ALA A 123 3.15 7.51 -7.90
CA ALA A 123 1.90 7.98 -7.33
C ALA A 123 1.31 7.01 -6.27
N THR A 124 1.54 5.70 -6.42
CA THR A 124 1.09 4.69 -5.46
C THR A 124 1.74 4.88 -4.09
N THR A 125 3.07 5.05 -4.04
CA THR A 125 3.78 5.22 -2.77
C THR A 125 3.37 6.52 -2.09
N ILE A 126 3.24 7.61 -2.85
CA ILE A 126 2.78 8.91 -2.32
C ILE A 126 1.37 8.79 -1.73
N HIS A 127 0.47 8.09 -2.44
CA HIS A 127 -0.87 7.78 -1.94
C HIS A 127 -0.83 7.01 -0.61
N LEU A 128 0.02 5.98 -0.51
CA LEU A 128 0.16 5.14 0.68
C LEU A 128 0.71 5.90 1.89
N ILE A 129 1.65 6.84 1.68
CA ILE A 129 2.08 7.77 2.74
C ILE A 129 0.90 8.62 3.21
N GLY A 130 0.06 9.10 2.28
CA GLY A 130 -1.18 9.78 2.63
C GLY A 130 -2.11 8.92 3.49
N ILE A 131 -2.36 7.67 3.10
CA ILE A 131 -3.17 6.74 3.90
C ILE A 131 -2.58 6.56 5.30
N TRP A 132 -1.26 6.43 5.40
CA TRP A 132 -0.56 6.32 6.68
C TRP A 132 -0.79 7.56 7.55
N CYS A 133 -0.58 8.75 7.00
CA CYS A 133 -0.78 10.03 7.68
C CYS A 133 -2.22 10.16 8.21
N TYR A 134 -3.20 9.85 7.36
CA TYR A 134 -4.61 9.88 7.74
C TYR A 134 -4.91 8.89 8.88
N SER A 135 -4.40 7.66 8.78
CA SER A 135 -4.64 6.60 9.77
C SER A 135 -4.10 6.95 11.15
N PHE A 136 -2.95 7.62 11.22
CA PHE A 136 -2.38 8.11 12.48
C PHE A 136 -3.08 9.34 13.03
N ALA A 137 -3.48 10.29 12.17
CA ALA A 137 -4.25 11.45 12.58
C ALA A 137 -5.62 11.05 13.17
N GLU A 138 -6.25 10.03 12.59
CA GLU A 138 -7.56 9.51 13.00
C GLU A 138 -7.49 8.33 13.98
N MET A 139 -6.29 8.00 14.47
CA MET A 139 -6.08 6.83 15.34
C MET A 139 -6.96 6.93 16.60
N PRO A 140 -7.82 5.93 16.90
CA PRO A 140 -8.63 5.90 18.10
C PRO A 140 -7.80 6.02 19.39
N TRP A 141 -8.39 6.59 20.44
CA TRP A 141 -7.68 6.84 21.71
C TRP A 141 -7.05 5.58 22.33
N TYR A 142 -7.69 4.42 22.19
CA TYR A 142 -7.18 3.16 22.74
C TYR A 142 -5.98 2.65 21.94
N GLN A 143 -5.97 2.83 20.62
CA GLN A 143 -4.81 2.53 19.77
C GLN A 143 -3.65 3.48 20.09
N ARG A 144 -3.93 4.77 20.35
CA ARG A 144 -2.92 5.73 20.82
C ARG A 144 -2.25 5.31 22.12
N LYS A 145 -3.00 4.71 23.05
CA LYS A 145 -2.41 4.15 24.29
C LYS A 145 -1.48 2.98 23.99
N ILE A 146 -1.82 2.10 23.05
CA ILE A 146 -0.94 1.01 22.61
C ILE A 146 0.31 1.57 21.92
N ALA A 147 0.16 2.58 21.06
CA ALA A 147 1.30 3.24 20.44
C ALA A 147 2.25 3.86 21.50
N ALA A 148 1.71 4.45 22.57
CA ALA A 148 2.50 5.01 23.67
C ALA A 148 3.21 3.96 24.55
N THR A 149 2.80 2.68 24.51
CA THR A 149 3.54 1.61 25.18
C THR A 149 4.63 1.01 24.29
N LEU A 150 4.45 1.08 22.97
CA LEU A 150 5.42 0.58 21.98
C LEU A 150 6.52 1.60 21.69
N PHE A 151 6.18 2.89 21.69
CA PHE A 151 7.07 3.96 21.27
C PHE A 151 7.23 4.98 22.39
N ALA A 152 8.48 5.38 22.67
CA ALA A 152 8.78 6.45 23.62
C ALA A 152 8.07 7.76 23.25
N THR A 153 7.90 8.02 21.96
CA THR A 153 7.01 9.06 21.42
C THR A 153 6.20 8.43 20.29
N PRO A 154 4.86 8.30 20.43
CA PRO A 154 4.02 7.77 19.37
C PRO A 154 4.22 8.53 18.06
N PRO A 155 4.24 7.83 16.91
CA PRO A 155 4.20 8.53 15.63
C PRO A 155 2.95 9.39 15.60
N THR A 156 3.10 10.63 15.18
CA THR A 156 1.98 11.52 14.91
C THR A 156 2.06 11.94 13.46
N SER A 157 0.92 12.27 12.90
CA SER A 157 0.85 12.92 11.61
C SER A 157 -0.24 13.97 11.63
N THR A 158 -0.07 14.97 10.79
CA THR A 158 -1.02 16.07 10.67
C THR A 158 -1.82 15.96 9.36
N PHE A 159 -3.01 16.55 9.36
CA PHE A 159 -3.78 16.71 8.13
C PHE A 159 -3.06 17.58 7.08
N GLN A 160 -2.07 18.39 7.47
CA GLN A 160 -1.23 19.16 6.53
C GLN A 160 -0.24 18.28 5.78
N GLU A 161 0.45 17.36 6.48
CA GLU A 161 1.34 16.38 5.85
C GLU A 161 0.57 15.50 4.86
N LEU A 162 -0.65 15.10 5.24
CA LEU A 162 -1.57 14.39 4.37
C LEU A 162 -1.88 15.18 3.09
N PHE A 163 -2.22 16.47 3.20
CA PHE A 163 -2.48 17.29 2.02
C PHE A 163 -1.26 17.41 1.12
N SER A 164 -0.07 17.61 1.70
CA SER A 164 1.17 17.67 0.92
C SER A 164 1.34 16.41 0.07
N CYS A 165 1.07 15.22 0.63
CA CYS A 165 1.17 13.96 -0.11
C CYS A 165 0.06 13.85 -1.17
N LEU A 166 -1.20 14.06 -0.80
CA LEU A 166 -2.36 13.85 -1.68
C LEU A 166 -2.43 14.85 -2.85
N TYR A 167 -1.86 16.05 -2.72
CA TYR A 167 -1.76 17.03 -3.81
C TYR A 167 -0.50 16.86 -4.66
N THR A 168 0.56 16.23 -4.13
CA THR A 168 1.77 15.93 -4.92
C THR A 168 1.52 14.76 -5.87
N ALA A 169 0.74 13.76 -5.44
CA ALA A 169 0.12 12.82 -6.37
C ALA A 169 -0.98 13.55 -7.16
N ASP A 170 -1.19 13.22 -8.44
CA ASP A 170 -2.39 13.69 -9.14
C ASP A 170 -3.63 13.26 -8.33
N PRO A 171 -4.43 14.20 -7.79
CA PRO A 171 -5.54 13.86 -6.90
C PRO A 171 -6.57 12.96 -7.56
N ASN A 172 -6.66 12.97 -8.90
CA ASN A 172 -7.60 12.15 -9.66
C ASN A 172 -7.01 10.78 -10.05
N PHE A 173 -5.77 10.46 -9.67
CA PHE A 173 -5.17 9.18 -10.02
C PHE A 173 -5.77 7.99 -9.24
N TYR A 174 -6.16 8.23 -7.98
CA TYR A 174 -6.86 7.24 -7.16
C TYR A 174 -8.19 7.81 -6.64
N SER A 175 -9.28 7.08 -6.84
CA SER A 175 -10.59 7.37 -6.21
C SER A 175 -10.47 7.58 -4.70
N LYS A 176 -9.63 6.77 -4.03
CA LYS A 176 -9.33 6.89 -2.60
C LYS A 176 -8.64 8.21 -2.23
N ASN A 177 -7.80 8.80 -3.10
CA ASN A 177 -7.23 10.13 -2.84
C ASN A 177 -8.33 11.17 -2.65
N LEU A 178 -9.33 11.16 -3.54
CA LEU A 178 -10.47 12.06 -3.50
C LEU A 178 -11.28 11.85 -2.20
N LEU A 179 -11.52 10.59 -1.83
CA LEU A 179 -12.21 10.24 -0.59
C LEU A 179 -11.46 10.75 0.66
N PHE A 180 -10.15 10.54 0.74
CA PHE A 180 -9.33 10.99 1.86
C PHE A 180 -9.26 12.53 1.92
N LEU A 181 -9.13 13.22 0.78
CA LEU A 181 -9.23 14.68 0.73
C LEU A 181 -10.57 15.16 1.30
N GLY A 182 -11.67 14.56 0.84
CA GLY A 182 -13.02 14.87 1.32
C GLY A 182 -13.18 14.69 2.82
N LYS A 183 -12.77 13.52 3.34
CA LYS A 183 -12.80 13.21 4.78
C LYS A 183 -11.95 14.17 5.61
N THR A 184 -10.75 14.50 5.14
CA THR A 184 -9.85 15.46 5.81
C THR A 184 -10.46 16.85 5.86
N TYR A 185 -11.06 17.35 4.77
CA TYR A 185 -11.74 18.64 4.79
C TYR A 185 -12.95 18.66 5.73
N LEU A 186 -13.69 17.55 5.86
CA LEU A 186 -14.75 17.43 6.88
C LEU A 186 -14.17 17.58 8.29
N LYS A 187 -13.05 16.93 8.60
CA LYS A 187 -12.39 17.02 9.91
C LYS A 187 -11.87 18.42 10.22
N LEU A 188 -11.47 19.17 9.20
CA LEU A 188 -11.08 20.57 9.31
C LEU A 188 -12.27 21.55 9.27
N ASN A 189 -13.51 21.04 9.36
CA ASN A 189 -14.75 21.82 9.28
C ASN A 189 -14.92 22.65 7.98
N ASN A 190 -14.15 22.34 6.93
CA ASN A 190 -14.29 22.99 5.63
C ASN A 190 -15.30 22.24 4.76
N LYS A 191 -16.59 22.44 5.06
CA LYS A 191 -17.72 21.75 4.41
C LYS A 191 -17.76 21.96 2.90
N LYS A 192 -17.36 23.13 2.40
CA LYS A 192 -17.35 23.45 0.97
C LYS A 192 -16.36 22.57 0.21
N MET A 193 -15.12 22.49 0.68
CA MET A 193 -14.09 21.65 0.06
C MET A 193 -14.39 20.17 0.25
N ALA A 194 -14.90 19.79 1.43
CA ALA A 194 -15.36 18.42 1.66
C ALA A 194 -16.39 17.98 0.63
N LEU A 195 -17.43 18.80 0.39
CA LEU A 195 -18.46 18.51 -0.60
C LEU A 195 -17.85 18.35 -1.99
N LEU A 196 -16.96 19.26 -2.41
CA LEU A 196 -16.29 19.18 -3.71
C LEU A 196 -15.56 17.85 -3.90
N TRP A 197 -14.72 17.45 -2.95
CA TRP A 197 -13.89 16.26 -3.09
C TRP A 197 -14.69 14.95 -2.90
N LEU A 198 -15.67 14.93 -2.01
CA LEU A 198 -16.57 13.77 -1.86
C LEU A 198 -17.48 13.58 -3.06
N SER A 199 -17.96 14.67 -3.69
CA SER A 199 -18.69 14.58 -4.96
C SER A 199 -17.81 14.00 -6.06
N LYS A 200 -16.57 14.47 -6.20
CA LYS A 200 -15.61 13.90 -7.16
C LYS A 200 -15.33 12.41 -6.89
N ALA A 201 -15.19 12.01 -5.63
CA ALA A 201 -14.99 10.61 -5.26
C ALA A 201 -16.21 9.75 -5.65
N LYS A 202 -17.42 10.23 -5.35
CA LYS A 202 -18.68 9.56 -5.71
C LYS A 202 -18.86 9.40 -7.22
N ASP A 203 -18.48 10.41 -7.99
CA ASP A 203 -18.66 10.45 -9.44
C ASP A 203 -17.47 9.80 -10.20
N TYR A 204 -16.52 9.19 -9.47
CA TYR A 204 -15.34 8.56 -10.06
C TYR A 204 -15.72 7.23 -10.74
N PRO A 205 -15.33 7.00 -12.00
CA PRO A 205 -15.61 5.74 -12.69
C PRO A 205 -14.78 4.60 -12.07
N ALA A 206 -15.46 3.55 -11.58
CA ALA A 206 -14.77 2.42 -10.96
C ALA A 206 -14.05 1.56 -12.02
N HIS A 207 -12.73 1.46 -11.91
CA HIS A 207 -11.89 0.66 -12.81
C HIS A 207 -11.26 -0.54 -12.09
N THR A 208 -11.07 -0.45 -10.78
CA THR A 208 -10.48 -1.49 -9.93
C THR A 208 -11.45 -1.96 -8.83
N GLU A 209 -11.19 -3.11 -8.20
CA GLU A 209 -11.95 -3.55 -7.01
C GLU A 209 -11.83 -2.55 -5.86
N GLU A 210 -10.73 -1.81 -5.78
CA GLU A 210 -10.56 -0.76 -4.77
C GLU A 210 -11.43 0.47 -5.05
N ASP A 211 -11.65 0.82 -6.33
CA ASP A 211 -12.56 1.91 -6.69
C ASP A 211 -14.02 1.58 -6.36
N LYS A 212 -14.40 0.29 -6.38
CA LYS A 212 -15.75 -0.14 -5.97
C LYS A 212 -16.01 0.04 -4.46
N GLN A 213 -14.97 0.28 -3.66
CA GLN A 213 -15.06 0.48 -2.21
C GLN A 213 -15.16 1.96 -1.81
N VAL A 214 -15.01 2.89 -2.77
CA VAL A 214 -15.05 4.35 -2.57
C VAL A 214 -16.47 4.88 -2.71
#